data_AF-A0A662XRQ2-F1
#
_entry.id   AF-A0A662XRQ2-F1
#
_cell.length_a   1.000
_cell.length_b   1.000
_cell.length_c   1.000
_cell.angle_alpha   90.00
_cell.angle_beta   90.00
_cell.angle_gamma   90.00
#
_symmetry.space_group_name_H-M   'P 1'
#
loop_
_entity.id
_entity.type
_entity.pdbx_description
1 polymer ?
#
loop_
_entity_poly.entity_id
_entity_poly.type
_entity_poly.pdbx_seq_one_letter_code
_entity_poly.pdbx_strand_id
1 'polypeptide(L)'
;MTYATPGRLYRYIPTDKFFAKIDDAMSNGATAEEIRMLALQEVQRARVPKEDKVTLFIPAPRIAGEHGINEILHSINRETQTATWDNALSSLCDFVCVRGHGIRFTCTIRDISIKLGGSAVSCMCE
;
A
#
# COMPACT_ATOMS: atom_id res chain seq x y z
N MET A 1 31.14 25.62 4.23
CA MET A 1 31.19 24.32 3.55
C MET A 1 30.72 23.27 4.55
N THR A 2 29.44 22.94 4.52
CA THR A 2 28.82 22.04 5.49
C THR A 2 28.89 20.64 4.92
N TYR A 3 29.68 19.76 5.52
CA TYR A 3 29.75 18.36 5.11
C TYR A 3 28.40 17.70 5.40
N ALA A 4 27.68 17.32 4.34
CA ALA A 4 26.50 16.47 4.47
C ALA A 4 26.97 15.09 4.94
N THR A 5 26.65 14.74 6.19
CA THR A 5 26.78 13.38 6.69
C THR A 5 25.91 12.48 5.81
N PRO A 6 26.45 11.45 5.12
CA PRO A 6 25.60 10.50 4.41
C PRO A 6 24.72 9.81 5.45
N GLY A 7 23.41 10.08 5.40
CA GLY A 7 22.43 9.45 6.27
C GLY A 7 22.61 7.93 6.18
N ARG A 8 22.67 7.26 7.33
CA ARG A 8 22.67 5.80 7.39
C ARG A 8 21.53 5.29 6.51
N LEU A 9 21.86 4.60 5.43
CA LEU A 9 20.91 3.79 4.69
C LEU A 9 20.34 2.79 5.70
N TYR A 10 19.14 3.05 6.21
CA TYR A 10 18.38 2.06 6.95
C TYR A 10 18.19 0.87 6.01
N ARG A 11 19.02 -0.16 6.17
CA ARG A 11 18.78 -1.43 5.49
C ARG A 11 17.54 -2.01 6.12
N TYR A 12 16.46 -2.01 5.35
CA TYR A 12 15.28 -2.79 5.69
C TYR A 12 15.69 -4.25 5.91
N ILE A 13 15.26 -4.80 7.03
CA ILE A 13 15.41 -6.22 7.35
C ILE A 13 14.01 -6.81 7.24
N PRO A 14 13.75 -7.70 6.26
CA PRO A 14 12.48 -8.40 6.17
C PRO A 14 12.18 -9.15 7.47
N THR A 15 10.92 -9.11 7.91
CA THR A 15 10.49 -9.82 9.12
C THR A 15 10.35 -11.33 8.89
N ASP A 16 10.43 -12.14 9.95
CA ASP A 16 10.19 -13.60 9.86
C ASP A 16 8.83 -13.95 9.25
N LYS A 17 7.83 -13.08 9.42
CA LYS A 17 6.51 -13.23 8.80
C LYS A 17 6.56 -13.17 7.27
N PHE A 18 7.49 -12.43 6.69
CA PHE A 18 7.70 -12.41 5.25
C PHE A 18 8.26 -13.74 4.76
N PHE A 19 9.33 -14.23 5.41
CA PHE A 19 9.92 -15.52 5.05
C PHE A 19 8.90 -16.65 5.21
N ALA A 20 8.12 -16.66 6.28
CA ALA A 20 7.03 -17.62 6.47
C ALA A 20 5.97 -17.57 5.34
N LYS A 21 5.65 -16.39 4.80
CA LYS A 21 4.73 -16.27 3.65
C LYS A 21 5.34 -16.79 2.35
N ILE A 22 6.63 -16.56 2.14
CA ILE A 22 7.34 -17.09 0.97
C ILE A 22 7.43 -18.62 1.06
N ASP A 23 7.76 -19.16 2.23
CA ASP A 23 7.82 -20.60 2.49
C ASP A 23 6.45 -21.26 2.34
N ASP A 24 5.38 -20.63 2.83
CA ASP A 24 4.01 -21.10 2.64
C ASP A 24 3.60 -21.08 1.15
N ALA A 25 3.91 -20.00 0.42
CA ALA A 25 3.64 -19.92 -1.01
C ALA A 25 4.42 -21.00 -1.79
N MET A 26 5.69 -21.22 -1.47
CA MET A 26 6.49 -22.30 -2.06
C MET A 26 5.90 -23.68 -1.74
N SER A 27 5.46 -23.90 -0.51
CA SER A 27 4.86 -25.16 -0.06
C SER A 27 3.51 -25.43 -0.73
N ASN A 28 2.77 -24.37 -1.07
CA ASN A 28 1.48 -24.44 -1.77
C ASN A 28 1.62 -24.51 -3.30
N GLY A 29 2.84 -24.63 -3.83
CA GLY A 29 3.08 -24.78 -5.27
C GLY A 29 2.96 -23.49 -6.07
N ALA A 30 3.16 -22.33 -5.44
CA ALA A 30 3.17 -21.05 -6.14
C ALA A 30 4.24 -21.01 -7.25
N THR A 31 3.92 -20.32 -8.33
CA THR A 31 4.82 -20.10 -9.45
C THR A 31 5.97 -19.16 -9.09
N ALA A 32 7.05 -19.21 -9.86
CA ALA A 32 8.19 -18.30 -9.67
C ALA A 32 7.79 -16.82 -9.77
N GLU A 33 6.77 -16.50 -10.57
CA GLU A 33 6.26 -15.14 -10.72
C GLU A 33 5.53 -14.67 -9.46
N GLU A 34 4.70 -15.53 -8.85
CA GLU A 34 4.01 -15.22 -7.59
C GLU A 34 5.00 -15.00 -6.44
N ILE A 35 6.03 -15.83 -6.35
CA ILE A 35 7.12 -15.67 -5.36
C ILE A 35 7.86 -14.35 -5.59
N ARG A 36 8.15 -14.02 -6.86
CA ARG A 36 8.79 -12.76 -7.23
C ARG A 36 7.94 -11.56 -6.86
N MET A 37 6.63 -11.60 -7.10
CA MET A 37 5.70 -10.54 -6.70
C MET A 37 5.71 -10.34 -5.18
N LEU A 38 5.65 -11.42 -4.39
CA LEU A 38 5.71 -11.34 -2.93
C LEU A 38 7.03 -10.70 -2.44
N ALA A 39 8.16 -11.07 -3.03
CA ALA A 39 9.46 -10.47 -2.71
C ALA A 39 9.53 -8.97 -3.07
N LEU A 40 9.01 -8.58 -4.24
CA LEU A 40 9.01 -7.20 -4.71
C LEU A 40 8.13 -6.28 -3.83
N GLN A 41 7.02 -6.79 -3.31
CA GLN A 41 6.17 -6.05 -2.37
C GLN A 41 6.95 -5.62 -1.12
N GLU A 42 7.79 -6.50 -0.57
CA GLU A 42 8.61 -6.16 0.60
C GLU A 42 9.74 -5.19 0.27
N VAL A 43 10.34 -5.28 -0.91
CA VAL A 43 11.33 -4.28 -1.38
C VAL A 43 10.71 -2.89 -1.54
N GLN A 44 9.45 -2.80 -1.95
CA GLN A 44 8.75 -1.51 -2.01
C GLN A 44 8.46 -0.96 -0.61
N ARG A 45 8.06 -1.81 0.33
CA ARG A 45 7.83 -1.43 1.74
C ARG A 45 9.12 -1.05 2.46
N ALA A 46 10.23 -1.66 2.08
CA ALA A 46 11.58 -1.40 2.59
C ALA A 46 12.11 -0.01 2.28
N ARG A 47 11.60 0.61 1.21
CA ARG A 47 12.17 1.82 0.62
C ARG A 47 12.10 3.03 1.54
N VAL A 48 11.16 3.02 2.51
CA VAL A 48 10.90 4.14 3.41
C VAL A 48 10.94 3.66 4.87
N PRO A 49 11.66 4.36 5.77
CA PRO A 49 11.67 4.09 7.20
C PRO A 49 10.26 4.08 7.81
N LYS A 50 10.06 3.34 8.90
CA LYS A 50 8.72 3.18 9.49
C LYS A 50 8.17 4.49 10.03
N GLU A 51 9.05 5.32 10.58
CA GLU A 51 8.78 6.67 11.10
C GLU A 51 8.28 7.64 10.02
N ASP A 52 8.62 7.40 8.76
CA ASP A 52 8.23 8.23 7.62
C ASP A 52 6.96 7.72 6.92
N LYS A 53 6.46 6.54 7.32
CA LYS A 53 5.20 5.98 6.82
C LYS A 53 4.02 6.61 7.53
N VAL A 54 3.05 7.08 6.75
CA VAL A 54 1.82 7.69 7.27
C VAL A 54 0.66 6.73 7.05
N THR A 55 0.01 6.30 8.12
CA THR A 55 -1.24 5.53 8.01
C THR A 55 -2.40 6.48 7.76
N LEU A 56 -3.18 6.21 6.73
CA LEU A 56 -4.35 6.96 6.34
C LEU A 56 -5.61 6.11 6.44
N PHE A 57 -6.74 6.78 6.66
CA PHE A 57 -8.06 6.19 6.65
C PHE A 57 -9.01 7.09 5.88
N ILE A 58 -9.71 6.52 4.90
CA ILE A 58 -10.74 7.21 4.13
C ILE A 58 -12.10 6.62 4.49
N PRO A 59 -13.01 7.42 5.08
CA PRO A 59 -14.38 7.01 5.33
C PRO A 59 -15.09 6.71 4.01
N ALA A 60 -15.48 5.45 3.82
CA ALA A 60 -16.17 4.98 2.63
C ALA A 60 -17.09 3.82 3.00
N PRO A 61 -18.07 4.05 3.90
CA PRO A 61 -18.83 2.96 4.53
C PRO A 61 -19.64 2.14 3.53
N ARG A 62 -20.16 2.80 2.48
CA ARG A 62 -20.91 2.14 1.40
C ARG A 62 -20.01 1.21 0.59
N ILE A 63 -18.91 1.74 0.03
CA ILE A 63 -17.93 0.99 -0.75
C ILE A 63 -17.35 -0.16 0.07
N ALA A 64 -16.94 0.09 1.32
CA ALA A 64 -16.39 -0.94 2.19
C ALA A 64 -17.43 -1.95 2.68
N GLY A 65 -18.73 -1.63 2.61
CA GLY A 65 -19.83 -2.54 2.91
C GLY A 65 -20.18 -3.45 1.73
N GLU A 66 -20.13 -2.90 0.52
CA GLU A 66 -20.54 -3.56 -0.73
C GLU A 66 -19.39 -4.36 -1.37
N HIS A 67 -18.14 -3.90 -1.22
CA HIS A 67 -17.00 -4.44 -1.96
C HIS A 67 -15.90 -5.02 -1.08
N GLY A 68 -15.28 -6.09 -1.58
CA GLY A 68 -14.08 -6.68 -1.01
C GLY A 68 -12.82 -5.85 -1.31
N ILE A 69 -11.73 -6.07 -0.56
CA ILE A 69 -10.48 -5.31 -0.78
C ILE A 69 -9.93 -5.47 -2.20
N ASN A 70 -10.06 -6.66 -2.80
CA ASN A 70 -9.58 -6.91 -4.16
C ASN A 70 -10.38 -6.12 -5.21
N GLU A 71 -11.70 -6.02 -5.04
CA GLU A 71 -12.58 -5.24 -5.93
C GLU A 71 -12.25 -3.74 -5.81
N ILE A 72 -12.10 -3.25 -4.57
CA ILE A 72 -11.72 -1.86 -4.31
C ILE A 72 -10.38 -1.53 -4.96
N LEU A 73 -9.36 -2.39 -4.81
CA LEU A 73 -8.05 -2.18 -5.42
C LEU A 73 -8.11 -2.21 -6.94
N HIS A 74 -8.93 -3.09 -7.50
CA HIS A 74 -9.16 -3.17 -8.95
C HIS A 74 -9.83 -1.91 -9.48
N SER A 75 -10.87 -1.41 -8.80
CA SER A 75 -11.51 -0.12 -9.11
C SER A 75 -10.55 1.05 -9.00
N ILE A 76 -9.75 1.13 -7.94
CA ILE A 76 -8.74 2.20 -7.76
C ILE A 76 -7.74 2.22 -8.92
N ASN A 77 -7.38 1.06 -9.47
CA ASN A 77 -6.36 0.95 -10.53
C ASN A 77 -6.94 1.07 -11.95
N ARG A 78 -8.21 0.69 -12.17
CA ARG A 78 -8.82 0.65 -13.52
C ARG A 78 -9.75 1.82 -13.80
N GLU A 79 -10.33 2.41 -12.78
CA GLU A 79 -11.25 3.54 -12.92
C GLU A 79 -10.48 4.85 -12.83
N THR A 80 -10.99 5.89 -13.49
CA THR A 80 -10.46 7.24 -13.35
C THR A 80 -10.67 7.71 -11.91
N GLN A 81 -9.58 7.87 -11.16
CA GLN A 81 -9.61 8.49 -9.85
C GLN A 81 -9.32 10.00 -9.98
N THR A 82 -9.32 10.70 -8.84
CA THR A 82 -8.83 12.08 -8.84
C THR A 82 -7.35 12.09 -9.20
N ALA A 83 -6.87 13.18 -9.82
CA ALA A 83 -5.44 13.34 -10.12
C ALA A 83 -4.55 13.18 -8.87
N THR A 84 -5.09 13.42 -7.67
CA THR A 84 -4.39 13.16 -6.40
C THR A 84 -4.13 11.68 -6.18
N TRP A 85 -5.09 10.80 -6.48
CA TRP A 85 -4.93 9.35 -6.38
C TRP A 85 -3.96 8.82 -7.42
N ASP A 86 -4.13 9.20 -8.70
CA ASP A 86 -3.26 8.72 -9.78
C ASP A 86 -1.78 9.01 -9.50
N ASN A 87 -1.49 10.22 -9.01
CA ASN A 87 -0.13 10.61 -8.63
C ASN A 87 0.37 9.92 -7.35
N ALA A 88 -0.54 9.42 -6.52
CA ALA A 88 -0.20 8.82 -5.23
C ALA A 88 0.00 7.30 -5.29
N LEU A 89 -0.60 6.59 -6.27
CA LEU A 89 -0.66 5.11 -6.31
C LEU A 89 0.68 4.43 -6.04
N SER A 90 1.77 4.94 -6.62
CA SER A 90 3.12 4.39 -6.44
C SER A 90 3.68 4.48 -5.01
N SER A 91 3.03 5.27 -4.15
CA SER A 91 3.43 5.56 -2.78
C SER A 91 2.47 4.95 -1.75
N LEU A 92 1.48 4.14 -2.19
CA LEU A 92 0.48 3.53 -1.31
C LEU A 92 0.69 2.02 -1.19
N CYS A 93 0.54 1.50 0.02
CA CYS A 93 0.64 0.07 0.29
C CYS A 93 -0.23 -0.32 1.50
N ASP A 94 -0.27 -1.61 1.83
CA ASP A 94 -0.95 -2.15 3.01
C ASP A 94 -2.45 -1.78 3.12
N PHE A 95 -3.16 -1.85 1.99
CA PHE A 95 -4.59 -1.59 1.95
C PHE A 95 -5.37 -2.63 2.76
N VAL A 96 -6.29 -2.14 3.59
CA VAL A 96 -7.21 -2.93 4.41
C VAL A 96 -8.59 -2.31 4.30
N CYS A 97 -9.56 -3.12 3.87
CA CYS A 97 -10.97 -2.76 3.90
C CYS A 97 -11.52 -3.00 5.32
N VAL A 98 -12.09 -1.96 5.94
CA VAL A 98 -12.80 -2.04 7.21
C VAL A 98 -14.29 -2.00 6.89
N ARG A 99 -14.93 -3.18 6.90
CA ARG A 99 -16.32 -3.34 6.45
C ARG A 99 -17.27 -2.35 7.11
N GLY A 100 -18.08 -1.69 6.29
CA GLY A 100 -19.06 -0.68 6.74
C GLY A 100 -18.47 0.62 7.28
N HIS A 101 -17.14 0.82 7.21
CA HIS A 101 -16.48 2.02 7.71
C HIS A 101 -15.66 2.72 6.63
N GLY A 102 -14.76 2.00 5.95
CA GLY A 102 -13.89 2.60 4.94
C GLY A 102 -12.63 1.81 4.66
N ILE A 103 -11.61 2.49 4.15
CA ILE A 103 -10.37 1.88 3.68
C ILE A 103 -9.19 2.50 4.43
N ARG A 104 -8.36 1.64 5.01
CA ARG A 104 -7.09 2.00 5.66
C ARG A 104 -5.94 1.61 4.75
N PHE A 105 -4.92 2.46 4.65
CA PHE A 105 -3.71 2.16 3.88
C PHE A 105 -2.51 2.95 4.42
N THR A 106 -1.33 2.56 3.99
CA THR A 106 -0.06 3.20 4.35
C THR A 106 0.44 4.01 3.16
N CYS A 107 0.81 5.27 3.40
CA CYS A 107 1.50 6.12 2.44
C CYS A 107 2.99 6.24 2.82
N THR A 108 3.87 6.08 1.85
CA THR A 108 5.32 6.17 2.03
C THR A 108 5.88 7.58 1.80
N ILE A 109 5.04 8.54 1.38
CA ILE A 109 5.44 9.94 1.16
C ILE A 109 4.49 10.86 1.92
N ARG A 110 5.02 11.56 2.93
CA ARG A 110 4.23 12.43 3.82
C ARG A 110 3.47 13.54 3.08
N ASP A 111 4.10 14.18 2.09
CA ASP A 111 3.46 15.26 1.33
C ASP A 111 2.26 14.77 0.50
N ILE A 112 2.35 13.54 -0.01
CA ILE A 112 1.24 12.89 -0.72
C ILE A 112 0.13 12.52 0.27
N SER A 113 0.49 12.07 1.47
CA SER A 113 -0.48 11.68 2.49
C SER A 113 -1.40 12.84 2.91
N ILE A 114 -0.86 14.05 2.97
CA ILE A 114 -1.62 15.27 3.29
C ILE A 114 -2.66 15.55 2.19
N LYS A 115 -2.28 15.36 0.93
CA LYS A 115 -3.19 15.58 -0.22
C LYS A 115 -4.30 14.53 -0.27
N LEU A 116 -3.98 13.28 0.08
CA LEU A 116 -4.95 12.19 0.11
C LEU A 116 -5.93 12.27 1.28
N GLY A 117 -5.54 12.83 2.42
CA GLY A 117 -6.40 12.95 3.59
C GLY A 117 -7.71 13.71 3.36
N GLY A 118 -7.80 14.52 2.28
CA GLY A 118 -9.01 15.23 1.88
C GLY A 118 -9.67 14.70 0.60
N SER A 119 -9.21 13.56 0.05
CA SER A 119 -9.72 13.02 -1.22
C SER A 119 -10.73 11.90 -0.98
N ALA A 120 -11.80 11.88 -1.79
CA ALA A 120 -12.72 10.76 -1.85
C ALA A 120 -12.15 9.65 -2.74
N VAL A 121 -12.61 8.42 -2.52
CA VAL A 121 -12.34 7.29 -3.41
C VAL A 121 -13.63 6.95 -4.18
N SER A 122 -13.49 6.70 -5.48
CA SER A 122 -14.59 6.22 -6.31
C SER A 122 -14.44 4.73 -6.56
N CYS A 123 -15.51 3.98 -6.35
CA CYS A 123 -15.69 2.65 -6.91
C CYS A 123 -17.07 2.64 -7.55
N MET A 124 -17.16 2.42 -8.85
CA MET A 124 -18.46 2.26 -9.50
C MET A 124 -19.11 0.96 -9.03
N CYS A 125 -20.36 1.05 -8.62
CA CYS A 125 -21.26 -0.09 -8.58
C CYS A 125 -21.91 -0.17 -9.96
N GLU A 126 -21.67 -1.24 -10.69
CA GLU A 126 -22.60 -1.65 -11.75
C GLU A 126 -23.90 -2.17 -11.12
#